data_AF-A0A5C4RP92-F1
#
_entry.id   AF-A0A5C4RP92-F1
#
_cell.length_a   1.000
_cell.length_b   1.000
_cell.length_c   1.000
_cell.angle_alpha   90.00
_cell.angle_beta   90.00
_cell.angle_gamma   90.00
#
_symmetry.space_group_name_H-M   'P 1'
#
loop_
_entity.id
_entity.type
_entity.pdbx_description
1 polymer ?
#
loop_
_entity_poly.entity_id
_entity_poly.type
_entity_poly.pdbx_seq_one_letter_code
_entity_poly.pdbx_strand_id
1 'polypeptide(L)'
;MSWQAALWKATRSLLALASAGVVLVAGTIASGELAALLRLPSGGDGRLAWDLSGVILAGTLAFWVATRAAPTAPRGHARVLLVAMAALALWAVLELGADHPLWFRAGLLLSLPLQYLAGTRAAR
;
A
#
# COMPACT_ATOMS: atom_id res chain seq x y z
N MET A 1 -19.72 -13.96 -24.36
CA MET A 1 -18.29 -13.62 -24.11
C MET A 1 -17.51 -14.93 -24.16
N SER A 2 -16.49 -15.06 -25.02
CA SER A 2 -15.73 -16.33 -25.11
C SER A 2 -14.91 -16.56 -23.83
N TRP A 3 -14.74 -17.82 -23.43
CA TRP A 3 -14.00 -18.18 -22.21
C TRP A 3 -12.57 -17.64 -22.22
N GLN A 4 -11.93 -17.59 -23.39
CA GLN A 4 -10.58 -17.03 -23.59
C GLN A 4 -10.52 -15.54 -23.22
N ALA A 5 -11.52 -14.75 -23.62
CA ALA A 5 -11.60 -13.34 -23.30
C ALA A 5 -11.83 -13.09 -21.80
N ALA A 6 -12.58 -13.98 -21.14
CA ALA A 6 -12.78 -13.94 -19.69
C ALA A 6 -11.48 -14.26 -18.94
N LEU A 7 -10.78 -15.33 -19.34
CA LEU A 7 -9.50 -15.73 -18.76
C LEU A 7 -8.44 -14.63 -18.92
N TRP A 8 -8.34 -14.05 -20.11
CA TRP A 8 -7.39 -12.95 -20.36
C TRP A 8 -7.63 -11.74 -19.46
N LYS A 9 -8.90 -11.35 -19.28
CA LYS A 9 -9.26 -10.26 -18.36
C LYS A 9 -8.88 -10.60 -16.92
N ALA A 10 -9.19 -11.81 -16.46
CA ALA A 10 -8.85 -12.25 -15.12
C ALA A 10 -7.33 -12.20 -14.88
N THR A 11 -6.53 -12.74 -15.80
CA THR A 11 -5.06 -12.68 -15.72
C THR A 11 -4.55 -11.26 -15.65
N ARG A 12 -5.06 -10.35 -16.48
CA ARG A 12 -4.66 -8.94 -16.45
C ARG A 12 -5.05 -8.23 -15.15
N SER A 13 -6.21 -8.55 -14.59
CA SER A 13 -6.63 -8.02 -13.28
C SER A 13 -5.71 -8.49 -12.16
N LEU A 14 -5.34 -9.78 -12.17
CA LEU A 14 -4.39 -10.35 -11.22
C LEU A 14 -3.00 -9.71 -11.36
N LEU A 15 -2.52 -9.53 -12.59
CA LEU A 15 -1.26 -8.85 -12.85
C LEU A 15 -1.28 -7.40 -12.34
N ALA A 16 -2.37 -6.66 -12.56
CA ALA A 16 -2.49 -5.29 -12.05
C ALA A 16 -2.40 -5.22 -10.51
N LEU A 17 -3.07 -6.14 -9.81
CA LEU A 17 -3.00 -6.23 -8.35
C LEU A 17 -1.61 -6.68 -7.87
N ALA A 18 -1.00 -7.66 -8.55
CA ALA A 18 0.35 -8.12 -8.24
C ALA A 18 1.38 -7.00 -8.42
N SER A 19 1.31 -6.23 -9.50
CA SER A 19 2.17 -5.06 -9.73
C SER A 19 2.00 -4.00 -8.64
N ALA A 20 0.77 -3.76 -8.18
CA ALA A 20 0.53 -2.85 -7.05
C ALA A 20 1.18 -3.36 -5.75
N GLY A 21 1.09 -4.67 -5.47
CA GLY A 21 1.77 -5.30 -4.35
C GLY A 21 3.30 -5.17 -4.43
N VAL A 22 3.88 -5.40 -5.62
CA VAL A 22 5.32 -5.21 -5.86
C VAL A 22 5.73 -3.77 -5.59
N VAL A 23 4.97 -2.79 -6.06
CA VAL A 23 5.25 -1.35 -5.82
C VAL A 23 5.18 -1.00 -4.34
N LEU A 24 4.20 -1.54 -3.60
CA LEU A 24 4.10 -1.34 -2.16
C LEU A 24 5.33 -1.88 -1.42
N VAL A 25 5.71 -3.12 -1.71
CA VAL A 25 6.87 -3.77 -1.06
C VAL A 25 8.16 -3.05 -1.44
N ALA A 26 8.40 -2.80 -2.73
CA ALA A 26 9.60 -2.12 -3.21
C ALA A 26 9.70 -0.71 -2.63
N GLY A 27 8.60 0.04 -2.57
CA GLY A 27 8.57 1.39 -1.98
C GLY A 27 8.88 1.39 -0.48
N THR A 28 8.39 0.40 0.24
CA THR A 28 8.66 0.25 1.69
C THR A 28 10.13 -0.11 1.94
N ILE A 29 10.69 -1.05 1.16
CA ILE A 29 12.12 -1.39 1.22
C ILE A 29 12.98 -0.18 0.88
N ALA A 30 12.67 0.52 -0.21
CA ALA A 30 13.39 1.71 -0.63
C ALA A 30 13.37 2.79 0.45
N SER A 31 12.24 2.98 1.15
CA SER A 31 12.16 3.90 2.29
C SER A 31 13.11 3.49 3.42
N GLY A 32 13.21 2.18 3.73
CA GLY A 32 14.14 1.66 4.73
C GLY A 32 15.61 1.86 4.36
N GLU A 33 15.97 1.61 3.10
CA GLU A 33 17.33 1.85 2.57
C GLU A 33 17.68 3.34 2.60
N LEU A 34 16.75 4.21 2.23
CA LEU A 34 16.93 5.66 2.34
C LEU A 34 17.12 6.09 3.79
N ALA A 35 16.42 5.46 4.74
CA ALA A 35 16.62 5.74 6.16
C ALA A 35 18.06 5.43 6.61
N ALA A 36 18.58 4.29 6.16
CA ALA A 36 19.95 3.87 6.44
C ALA A 36 20.98 4.82 5.80
N LEU A 37 20.75 5.23 4.55
CA LEU A 37 21.60 6.18 3.84
C LEU A 37 21.65 7.55 4.55
N LEU A 38 20.51 8.00 5.08
CA LEU A 38 20.38 9.22 5.88
C LEU A 38 20.89 9.06 7.33
N ARG A 39 21.37 7.87 7.71
CA ARG A 39 21.85 7.54 9.06
C ARG A 39 20.82 7.84 10.15
N LEU A 40 19.53 7.65 9.83
CA LEU A 40 18.47 7.75 10.82
C LEU A 40 18.69 6.68 11.90
N PRO A 41 18.52 7.02 13.19
CA PRO A 41 18.56 6.04 14.27
C PRO A 41 17.62 4.86 13.98
N SER A 42 17.98 3.67 14.42
CA SER A 42 17.18 2.45 14.23
C SER A 42 15.91 2.41 15.06
N GLY A 43 15.71 3.38 15.97
CA GLY A 43 14.53 3.48 16.82
C GLY A 43 14.18 4.90 17.20
N GLY A 44 13.10 5.04 17.97
CA GLY A 44 12.54 6.32 18.39
C GLY A 44 11.53 6.90 17.39
N ASP A 45 10.86 7.98 17.82
CA ASP A 45 9.74 8.55 17.09
C ASP A 45 10.11 9.06 15.69
N GLY A 46 11.32 9.58 15.52
CA GLY A 46 11.80 10.04 14.21
C GLY A 46 11.88 8.90 13.18
N ARG A 47 12.31 7.70 13.60
CA ARG A 47 12.34 6.53 12.73
C ARG A 47 10.94 6.04 12.38
N LEU A 48 10.04 6.00 13.36
CA LEU A 48 8.64 5.61 13.16
C LEU A 48 7.92 6.58 12.21
N ALA A 49 8.17 7.89 12.32
CA ALA A 49 7.58 8.89 11.44
C ALA A 49 8.05 8.71 9.99
N TRP A 50 9.33 8.38 9.80
CA TRP A 50 9.90 8.05 8.50
C TRP A 50 9.27 6.80 7.91
N ASP A 51 9.22 5.71 8.67
CA ASP A 51 8.67 4.44 8.21
C ASP A 51 7.17 4.58 7.87
N LEU A 52 6.40 5.32 8.69
CA LEU A 52 5.00 5.63 8.38
C LEU A 52 4.86 6.44 7.08
N SER A 53 5.70 7.45 6.88
CA SER A 53 5.70 8.27 5.65
C SER A 53 6.01 7.42 4.42
N GLY A 54 6.98 6.51 4.53
CA GLY A 54 7.32 5.53 3.49
C GLY A 54 6.15 4.62 3.13
N VAL A 55 5.47 4.07 4.14
CA VAL A 55 4.26 3.24 3.95
C VAL A 55 3.15 4.04 3.27
N ILE A 56 2.91 5.30 3.67
CA ILE A 56 1.90 6.16 3.06
C ILE A 56 2.21 6.42 1.58
N LEU A 57 3.47 6.73 1.25
CA LEU A 57 3.88 7.00 -0.12
C LEU A 57 3.78 5.74 -1.00
N ALA A 58 4.32 4.62 -0.51
CA ALA A 58 4.30 3.34 -1.23
C ALA A 58 2.86 2.84 -1.44
N GLY A 59 2.00 2.95 -0.43
CA GLY A 59 0.59 2.60 -0.54
C GLY A 59 -0.20 3.50 -1.50
N THR A 60 0.07 4.80 -1.49
CA THR A 60 -0.52 5.75 -2.46
C THR A 60 -0.15 5.36 -3.90
N LEU A 61 1.12 5.03 -4.13
CA LEU A 61 1.59 4.55 -5.44
C LEU A 61 0.97 3.20 -5.82
N ALA A 62 0.82 2.28 -4.87
CA ALA A 62 0.16 1.00 -5.11
C ALA A 62 -1.31 1.18 -5.53
N PHE A 63 -2.06 2.07 -4.88
CA PHE A 63 -3.43 2.41 -5.30
C PHE A 63 -3.46 3.06 -6.69
N TRP A 64 -2.50 3.92 -7.00
CA TRP A 64 -2.36 4.49 -8.33
C TRP A 64 -2.16 3.40 -9.38
N VAL A 65 -1.22 2.46 -9.17
CA VAL A 65 -0.96 1.33 -10.09
C VAL A 65 -2.18 0.43 -10.23
N ALA A 66 -2.79 0.01 -9.11
CA ALA A 66 -3.96 -0.86 -9.13
C ALA A 66 -5.13 -0.23 -9.90
N THR A 67 -5.26 1.10 -9.85
CA THR A 67 -6.30 1.84 -10.58
C THR A 67 -5.92 2.02 -12.05
N ARG A 68 -4.68 2.42 -12.35
CA ARG A 68 -4.22 2.78 -13.69
C ARG A 68 -4.02 1.58 -14.60
N ALA A 69 -3.61 0.44 -14.04
CA ALA A 69 -3.35 -0.80 -14.77
C ALA A 69 -4.58 -1.72 -14.88
N ALA A 70 -5.67 -1.42 -14.16
CA ALA A 70 -6.87 -2.24 -14.16
C ALA A 70 -7.49 -2.35 -15.57
N PRO A 71 -7.69 -3.58 -16.10
CA PRO A 71 -8.28 -3.76 -17.42
C PRO A 71 -9.79 -3.41 -17.46
N THR A 72 -10.46 -3.54 -16.31
CA THR A 72 -11.88 -3.22 -16.11
C THR A 72 -12.12 -2.82 -14.66
N ALA A 73 -13.17 -2.04 -14.40
CA ALA A 73 -13.54 -1.59 -13.05
C ALA A 73 -12.35 -1.10 -12.18
N PRO A 74 -11.67 0.00 -12.55
CA PRO A 74 -10.51 0.53 -11.81
C PRO A 74 -10.76 0.73 -10.32
N ARG A 75 -11.95 1.25 -9.97
CA ARG A 75 -12.37 1.42 -8.57
C ARG A 75 -12.54 0.10 -7.83
N GLY A 76 -12.88 -0.99 -8.53
CA GLY A 76 -12.99 -2.33 -7.96
C GLY A 76 -11.63 -2.86 -7.51
N HIS A 77 -10.61 -2.73 -8.37
CA HIS A 77 -9.23 -3.12 -8.04
C HIS A 77 -8.70 -2.35 -6.84
N ALA A 78 -8.91 -1.04 -6.82
CA ALA A 78 -8.53 -0.20 -5.69
C ALA A 78 -9.25 -0.60 -4.39
N ARG A 79 -10.53 -1.00 -4.43
CA ARG A 79 -11.26 -1.48 -3.25
C ARG A 79 -10.73 -2.83 -2.75
N VAL A 80 -10.42 -3.76 -3.66
CA VAL A 80 -9.80 -5.05 -3.30
C VAL A 80 -8.45 -4.81 -2.62
N LEU A 81 -7.61 -3.95 -3.18
CA LEU A 81 -6.35 -3.57 -2.56
C LEU A 81 -6.55 -2.90 -1.19
N LEU A 82 -7.56 -2.03 -1.05
CA LEU A 82 -7.87 -1.38 0.22
C LEU A 82 -8.22 -2.40 1.30
N VAL A 83 -9.04 -3.39 0.99
CA VAL A 83 -9.40 -4.46 1.95
C VAL A 83 -8.15 -5.28 2.32
N ALA A 84 -7.32 -5.64 1.35
CA ALA A 84 -6.08 -6.37 1.62
C ALA A 84 -5.12 -5.57 2.51
N MET A 85 -4.92 -4.28 2.22
CA MET A 85 -4.08 -3.40 3.02
C MET A 85 -4.66 -3.15 4.42
N ALA A 86 -5.97 -3.03 4.56
CA ALA A 86 -6.62 -2.89 5.86
C ALA A 86 -6.43 -4.13 6.74
N ALA A 87 -6.55 -5.33 6.14
CA ALA A 87 -6.28 -6.58 6.85
C ALA A 87 -4.81 -6.68 7.30
N LEU A 88 -3.87 -6.34 6.41
CA LEU A 88 -2.44 -6.33 6.73
C LEU A 88 -2.08 -5.30 7.79
N ALA A 89 -2.63 -4.08 7.71
CA ALA A 89 -2.39 -3.03 8.70
C ALA A 89 -2.98 -3.39 10.06
N LEU A 90 -4.17 -3.99 10.10
CA LEU A 90 -4.76 -4.49 11.34
C LEU A 90 -3.90 -5.60 11.94
N TRP A 91 -3.47 -6.58 11.14
CA TRP A 91 -2.56 -7.63 11.59
C TRP A 91 -1.25 -7.03 12.13
N ALA A 92 -0.64 -6.09 11.42
CA ALA A 92 0.57 -5.40 11.89
C ALA A 92 0.36 -4.66 13.21
N VAL A 93 -0.77 -3.96 13.39
CA VAL A 93 -1.09 -3.27 14.65
C VAL A 93 -1.27 -4.24 15.82
N LEU A 94 -1.85 -5.42 15.56
CA LEU A 94 -2.00 -6.47 16.57
C LEU A 94 -0.64 -7.08 16.94
N GLU A 95 0.23 -7.32 15.96
CA GLU A 95 1.57 -7.89 16.14
C GLU A 95 2.52 -6.92 16.86
N LEU A 96 2.49 -5.63 16.49
CA LEU A 96 3.29 -4.59 17.16
C LEU A 96 2.92 -4.41 18.64
N GLY A 97 1.71 -4.83 19.04
CA GLY A 97 1.29 -4.82 20.43
C GLY A 97 1.30 -3.42 21.08
N ALA A 98 1.46 -3.38 22.40
CA ALA A 98 1.48 -2.14 23.18
C ALA A 98 2.86 -1.43 23.16
N ASP A 99 3.89 -2.09 22.65
CA ASP A 99 5.28 -1.62 22.68
C ASP A 99 5.54 -0.46 21.71
N HIS A 100 4.62 -0.23 20.77
CA HIS A 100 4.69 0.88 19.83
C HIS A 100 3.72 2.03 20.20
N PRO A 101 4.12 3.30 19.97
CA PRO A 101 3.27 4.46 20.24
C PRO A 101 1.90 4.37 19.57
N LEU A 102 0.85 4.79 20.28
CA LEU A 102 -0.52 4.78 19.77
C LEU A 102 -0.66 5.59 18.48
N TRP A 103 0.03 6.73 18.37
CA TRP A 103 -0.03 7.59 17.19
C TRP A 103 0.45 6.87 15.92
N PHE A 104 1.46 6.00 16.04
CA PHE A 104 2.00 5.24 14.91
C PHE A 104 1.02 4.15 14.46
N ARG A 105 0.50 3.37 15.42
CA ARG A 105 -0.52 2.34 15.17
C ARG A 105 -1.80 2.92 14.58
N ALA A 106 -2.28 4.03 15.14
CA ALA A 106 -3.42 4.76 14.61
C ALA A 106 -3.11 5.33 13.21
N GLY A 107 -1.93 5.90 13.00
CA GLY A 107 -1.48 6.43 11.71
C GLY A 107 -1.46 5.38 10.59
N LEU A 108 -1.02 4.15 10.89
CA LEU A 108 -1.06 3.04 9.93
C LEU A 108 -2.49 2.77 9.43
N LEU A 109 -3.47 2.70 10.33
CA LEU A 109 -4.87 2.42 9.98
C LEU A 109 -5.56 3.62 9.34
N LEU A 110 -5.42 4.79 9.95
CA LEU A 110 -6.11 6.02 9.55
C LEU A 110 -5.55 6.64 8.27
N SER A 111 -4.34 6.27 7.86
CA SER A 111 -3.79 6.74 6.60
C SER A 111 -4.32 5.98 5.38
N LEU A 112 -4.86 4.76 5.53
CA LEU A 112 -5.34 3.95 4.41
C LEU A 112 -6.42 4.65 3.54
N PRO A 113 -7.44 5.32 4.12
CA PRO A 113 -8.40 6.08 3.32
C PRO A 113 -7.74 7.20 2.51
N LEU A 114 -6.73 7.87 3.08
CA LEU A 114 -6.00 8.95 2.40
C LEU A 114 -5.17 8.39 1.24
N GLN A 115 -4.45 7.29 1.46
CA GLN A 115 -3.68 6.60 0.42
C GLN A 115 -4.59 6.16 -0.74
N TYR A 116 -5.74 5.56 -0.43
CA TYR A 116 -6.77 5.17 -1.40
C TYR A 116 -7.28 6.38 -2.20
N LEU A 117 -7.67 7.45 -1.51
CA LEU A 117 -8.21 8.64 -2.16
C LEU A 117 -7.17 9.34 -3.04
N ALA A 118 -5.94 9.49 -2.56
CA ALA A 118 -4.86 10.14 -3.30
C ALA A 118 -4.48 9.32 -4.54
N GLY A 119 -4.19 8.03 -4.37
CA GLY A 119 -3.76 7.15 -5.47
C GLY A 119 -4.84 7.00 -6.55
N THR A 120 -6.10 6.82 -6.15
CA THR A 120 -7.21 6.69 -7.12
C THR A 120 -7.54 7.98 -7.85
N ARG A 121 -7.30 9.16 -7.24
CA ARG A 121 -7.48 10.46 -7.90
C ARG A 121 -6.37 10.75 -8.90
N ALA A 122 -5.12 10.50 -8.51
CA ALA A 122 -3.96 10.69 -9.39
C ALA A 122 -3.93 9.73 -10.60
N ALA A 123 -4.73 8.67 -10.58
CA ALA A 123 -4.82 7.69 -11.67
C ALA A 123 -5.89 8.02 -12.73
N ARG A 124 -6.67 9.09 -12.54
CA ARG A 124 -7.68 9.56 -13.50
C ARG A 124 -7.06 10.50 -14.52
#